data_AF-A0A0A0L8N9-F1
#
_entry.id   AF-A0A0A0L8N9-F1
#
_cell.length_a   1.000
_cell.length_b   1.000
_cell.length_c   1.000
_cell.angle_alpha   90.00
_cell.angle_beta   90.00
_cell.angle_gamma   90.00
#
_symmetry.space_group_name_H-M   'P 1'
#
loop_
_entity.id
_entity.type
_entity.pdbx_description
1 polymer ?
#
loop_
_entity_poly.entity_id
_entity_poly.type
_entity_poly.pdbx_seq_one_letter_code
_entity_poly.pdbx_strand_id
1 'polypeptide(L)'
;MGARRERELQNYPQKEVEFSPINCTAYSRSEKWDSGIGPTTIEEEEEDGDGKNENTCPEYFRWIHEDLKPWAETGITREMVERGRENATFRLVIVGGRAYVEKYSEVFQRRDVFTLWGILQLLRWYPDQIPDLDLMFACEDQPTVFIGNYSGPGPNSTAPPPLFRYCGDDDTFDIVFPDWSFWGWPEINLKPWETEMKELKEANQRKKWIDRENYAFWKGNTFISMPRYQLLKCSRSTQSKLRVYMQDWQEEGKQGFKNSNLADQCFSRYKVYIEGIGWSVSLKYILACDSMTLMVKPHFYDFFTRSLVPMHHYWPIKDDDDMCKSIKFAVEWGTTHKQKQVSSWKSN
;
A
#
# COMPACT_ATOMS: atom_id res chain seq x y z
N MET A 1 28.50 -28.58 -1.05
CA MET A 1 28.19 -27.22 -1.55
C MET A 1 27.44 -26.35 -0.53
N GLY A 2 26.62 -26.91 0.38
CA GLY A 2 25.89 -26.13 1.42
C GLY A 2 26.78 -25.37 2.43
N ALA A 3 27.76 -26.05 3.04
CA ALA A 3 28.63 -25.44 4.08
C ALA A 3 29.60 -24.34 3.60
N ARG A 4 29.69 -24.11 2.28
CA ARG A 4 30.46 -22.99 1.70
C ARG A 4 29.57 -21.77 1.49
N ARG A 5 28.31 -21.97 1.06
CA ARG A 5 27.30 -20.89 0.97
C ARG A 5 26.88 -20.35 2.34
N GLU A 6 26.81 -21.21 3.37
CA GLU A 6 26.53 -20.75 4.75
C GLU A 6 27.62 -19.81 5.28
N ARG A 7 28.89 -20.09 4.99
CA ARG A 7 30.02 -19.22 5.36
C ARG A 7 30.07 -17.92 4.56
N GLU A 8 29.61 -17.93 3.32
CA GLU A 8 29.49 -16.71 2.50
C GLU A 8 28.37 -15.79 2.99
N LEU A 9 27.26 -16.34 3.51
CA LEU A 9 26.17 -15.55 4.11
C LEU A 9 26.57 -14.90 5.44
N GLN A 10 27.43 -15.54 6.24
CA GLN A 10 27.96 -14.97 7.49
C GLN A 10 28.89 -13.76 7.27
N ASN A 11 29.46 -13.61 6.07
CA ASN A 11 30.37 -12.51 5.71
C ASN A 11 29.67 -11.31 5.06
N TYR A 12 28.33 -11.33 4.92
CA TYR A 12 27.62 -10.13 4.51
C TYR A 12 27.67 -9.11 5.65
N PRO A 13 28.08 -7.86 5.39
CA PRO A 13 28.08 -6.82 6.42
C PRO A 13 26.66 -6.71 6.99
N GLN A 14 26.51 -7.08 8.26
CA GLN A 14 25.34 -6.71 9.03
C GLN A 14 25.39 -5.19 9.11
N LYS A 15 24.59 -4.52 8.28
CA LYS A 15 24.29 -3.11 8.50
C LYS A 15 23.56 -3.09 9.84
N GLU A 16 24.24 -2.63 10.89
CA GLU A 16 23.58 -2.25 12.14
C GLU A 16 22.61 -1.13 11.75
N VAL A 17 21.35 -1.52 11.57
CA VAL A 17 20.27 -0.57 11.47
C VAL A 17 19.78 -0.43 12.90
N GLU A 18 20.26 0.60 13.57
CA GLU A 18 19.78 0.96 14.90
C GLU A 18 18.39 1.57 14.73
N PHE A 19 17.36 0.75 15.01
CA PHE A 19 16.00 1.24 15.10
C PHE A 19 15.76 1.72 16.52
N SER A 20 15.42 3.00 16.70
CA SER A 20 14.97 3.50 18.00
C SER A 20 13.79 2.64 18.48
N PRO A 21 13.76 2.19 19.74
CA PRO A 21 12.65 1.40 20.25
C PRO A 21 11.36 2.21 20.15
N ILE A 22 10.44 1.76 19.31
CA ILE A 22 9.16 2.43 19.06
C ILE A 22 8.08 1.83 19.96
N ASN A 23 7.37 2.67 20.68
CA ASN A 23 6.24 2.29 21.52
C ASN A 23 4.96 2.13 20.68
N CYS A 24 4.56 0.88 20.42
CA CYS A 24 3.28 0.55 19.76
C CYS A 24 2.12 0.31 20.75
N THR A 25 2.36 0.40 22.07
CA THR A 25 1.34 0.02 23.08
C THR A 25 0.16 0.99 23.14
N ALA A 26 0.29 2.19 22.57
CA ALA A 26 -0.79 3.17 22.47
C ALA A 26 -2.03 2.61 21.76
N TYR A 27 -1.84 1.67 20.81
CA TYR A 27 -2.92 1.07 20.03
C TYR A 27 -3.37 -0.30 20.57
N SER A 28 -2.75 -0.78 21.64
CA SER A 28 -3.06 -2.07 22.27
C SER A 28 -4.30 -2.03 23.19
N ARG A 29 -4.84 -0.85 23.51
CA ARG A 29 -5.96 -0.71 24.46
C ARG A 29 -7.30 -0.62 23.73
N SER A 30 -8.10 -1.67 23.96
CA SER A 30 -9.51 -1.81 23.67
C SER A 30 -10.37 -0.82 24.49
N GLU A 31 -10.26 0.48 24.26
CA GLU A 31 -11.38 1.36 24.59
C GLU A 31 -12.43 1.17 23.49
N LYS A 32 -13.62 0.72 23.90
CA LYS A 32 -14.78 0.44 23.04
C LYS A 32 -14.95 1.58 22.03
N TRP A 33 -14.57 1.34 20.78
CA TRP A 33 -14.64 2.36 19.75
C TRP A 33 -16.00 2.27 19.04
N ASP A 34 -16.75 3.36 19.13
CA ASP A 34 -18.09 3.49 18.56
C ASP A 34 -17.98 3.48 17.03
N SER A 35 -18.55 2.44 16.41
CA SER A 35 -18.65 2.30 14.97
C SER A 35 -19.76 3.22 14.47
N GLY A 36 -19.45 4.50 14.26
CA GLY A 36 -20.39 5.39 13.61
C GLY A 36 -20.00 6.85 13.72
N ILE A 37 -20.01 7.51 12.56
CA ILE A 37 -19.95 8.97 12.39
C ILE A 37 -18.51 9.51 12.48
N GLY A 38 -17.87 9.64 11.31
CA GLY A 38 -16.76 10.58 11.17
C GLY A 38 -17.24 12.00 11.56
N PRO A 39 -16.41 12.82 12.21
CA PRO A 39 -16.84 14.09 12.76
C PRO A 39 -17.45 14.98 11.65
N THR A 40 -18.73 15.30 11.81
CA THR A 40 -19.52 16.13 10.88
C THR A 40 -19.32 17.63 11.11
N THR A 41 -18.33 18.01 11.90
CA THR A 41 -17.99 19.40 12.20
C THR A 41 -16.52 19.61 11.90
N ILE A 42 -16.23 20.43 10.89
CA ILE A 42 -14.94 21.11 10.77
C ILE A 42 -14.94 22.12 11.91
N GLU A 43 -14.59 21.65 13.10
CA GLU A 43 -14.01 22.54 14.11
C GLU A 43 -12.57 22.77 13.66
N GLU A 44 -12.21 24.04 13.58
CA GLU A 44 -10.84 24.47 13.33
C GLU A 44 -10.00 23.96 14.49
N GLU A 45 -9.37 22.79 14.32
CA GLU A 45 -8.21 22.41 15.13
C GLU A 45 -7.11 23.42 14.78
N GLU A 46 -7.07 24.49 15.59
CA GLU A 46 -5.93 25.38 15.71
C GLU A 46 -4.66 24.54 15.89
N GLU A 47 -3.59 25.00 15.24
CA GLU A 47 -2.24 24.44 15.27
C GLU A 47 -1.84 23.94 16.66
N ASP A 48 -1.89 22.63 16.88
CA ASP A 48 -1.05 21.97 17.87
C ASP A 48 0.19 21.44 17.15
N GLY A 49 1.30 22.08 17.50
CA GLY A 49 2.58 21.95 16.84
C GLY A 49 3.09 20.52 16.71
N ASP A 50 3.94 20.40 15.69
CA ASP A 50 4.88 19.34 15.38
C ASP A 50 5.60 18.76 16.61
N GLY A 51 4.88 17.93 17.34
CA GLY A 51 5.32 17.17 18.50
C GLY A 51 4.93 15.71 18.33
N LYS A 52 5.14 15.13 17.14
CA LYS A 52 5.11 13.66 17.03
C LYS A 52 6.18 13.12 17.96
N ASN A 53 5.77 12.45 19.03
CA ASN A 53 6.69 11.65 19.83
C ASN A 53 7.38 10.67 18.88
N GLU A 54 8.64 10.94 18.53
CA GLU A 54 9.46 10.14 17.60
C GLU A 54 9.56 8.66 18.03
N ASN A 55 9.21 8.37 19.29
CA ASN A 55 9.22 7.05 19.91
C ASN A 55 7.84 6.36 19.94
N THR A 56 6.83 6.81 19.20
CA THR A 56 5.53 6.10 19.10
C THR A 56 5.25 5.57 17.71
N CYS A 57 4.59 4.42 17.62
CA CYS A 57 4.31 3.81 16.32
C CYS A 57 3.38 4.72 15.51
N PRO A 58 3.57 4.80 14.19
CA PRO A 58 2.65 5.55 13.33
C PRO A 58 1.21 5.09 13.51
N GLU A 59 0.26 6.02 13.36
CA GLU A 59 -1.17 5.77 13.61
C GLU A 59 -1.72 4.57 12.83
N TYR A 60 -1.21 4.30 11.63
CA TYR A 60 -1.63 3.16 10.82
C TYR A 60 -1.33 1.79 11.46
N PHE A 61 -0.46 1.70 12.46
CA PHE A 61 -0.23 0.45 13.20
C PHE A 61 -1.48 -0.04 13.93
N ARG A 62 -2.44 0.84 14.24
CA ARG A 62 -3.73 0.42 14.84
C ARG A 62 -4.47 -0.59 13.98
N TRP A 63 -4.29 -0.53 12.66
CA TRP A 63 -4.99 -1.41 11.73
C TRP A 63 -4.54 -2.87 11.82
N ILE A 64 -3.33 -3.13 12.32
CA ILE A 64 -2.88 -4.50 12.63
C ILE A 64 -3.82 -5.13 13.67
N HIS A 65 -4.25 -4.36 14.67
CA HIS A 65 -5.18 -4.85 15.69
C HIS A 65 -6.59 -5.06 15.15
N GLU A 66 -7.06 -4.19 14.26
CA GLU A 66 -8.36 -4.37 13.62
C GLU A 66 -8.37 -5.61 12.69
N ASP A 67 -7.31 -5.81 11.91
CA ASP A 67 -7.18 -6.98 11.02
C ASP A 67 -7.11 -8.30 11.81
N LEU A 68 -6.53 -8.30 13.02
CA LEU A 68 -6.41 -9.48 13.89
C LEU A 68 -7.60 -9.68 14.84
N LYS A 69 -8.52 -8.71 14.92
CA LYS A 69 -9.68 -8.71 15.82
C LYS A 69 -10.55 -9.96 15.73
N PRO A 70 -10.78 -10.60 14.56
CA PRO A 70 -11.61 -11.81 14.48
C PRO A 70 -11.12 -12.98 15.36
N TRP A 71 -9.84 -12.98 15.73
CA TRP A 71 -9.22 -14.03 16.55
C TRP A 71 -8.78 -13.54 17.94
N ALA A 72 -9.12 -12.31 18.33
CA ALA A 72 -8.62 -11.71 19.57
C ALA A 72 -9.07 -12.46 20.84
N GLU A 73 -10.30 -12.98 20.86
CA GLU A 73 -10.86 -13.69 22.02
C GLU A 73 -10.57 -15.20 22.00
N THR A 74 -10.55 -15.81 20.82
CA THR A 74 -10.45 -17.27 20.63
C THR A 74 -9.03 -17.75 20.38
N GLY A 75 -8.15 -16.84 19.95
CA GLY A 75 -6.83 -17.19 19.42
C GLY A 75 -6.91 -17.86 18.04
N ILE A 76 -5.73 -18.16 17.50
CA ILE A 76 -5.56 -18.84 16.22
C ILE A 76 -5.16 -20.29 16.49
N THR A 77 -6.00 -21.24 16.07
CA THR A 77 -5.67 -22.67 16.17
C THR A 77 -4.92 -23.15 14.93
N ARG A 78 -4.15 -24.22 15.08
CA ARG A 78 -3.48 -24.89 13.95
C ARG A 78 -4.48 -25.28 12.84
N GLU A 79 -5.66 -25.75 13.21
CA GLU A 79 -6.71 -26.10 12.25
C GLU A 79 -7.16 -24.88 11.42
N MET A 80 -7.30 -23.70 12.06
CA MET A 80 -7.62 -22.46 11.34
C MET A 80 -6.54 -22.11 10.33
N VAL A 81 -5.27 -22.21 10.71
CA VAL A 81 -4.13 -21.97 9.80
C VAL A 81 -4.16 -22.95 8.64
N GLU A 82 -4.35 -24.25 8.90
CA GLU A 82 -4.37 -25.29 7.87
C GLU A 82 -5.53 -25.13 6.88
N ARG A 83 -6.70 -24.63 7.32
CA ARG A 83 -7.82 -24.28 6.42
C ARG A 83 -7.47 -23.15 5.43
N GLY A 84 -6.52 -22.28 5.77
CA GLY A 84 -6.04 -21.23 4.87
C GLY A 84 -5.31 -21.76 3.63
N ARG A 85 -4.91 -23.04 3.61
CA ARG A 85 -4.14 -23.67 2.52
C ARG A 85 -4.82 -23.54 1.16
N GLU A 86 -6.14 -23.63 1.08
CA GLU A 86 -6.88 -23.57 -0.19
C GLU A 86 -6.71 -22.23 -0.92
N ASN A 87 -6.54 -21.15 -0.16
CA ASN A 87 -6.39 -19.79 -0.69
C ASN A 87 -4.94 -19.28 -0.63
N ALA A 88 -4.04 -20.00 0.04
CA ALA A 88 -2.66 -19.58 0.22
C ALA A 88 -1.78 -19.93 -0.98
N THR A 89 -0.89 -19.01 -1.34
CA THR A 89 0.24 -19.25 -2.24
C THR A 89 1.33 -20.07 -1.56
N PHE A 90 1.67 -19.72 -0.31
CA PHE A 90 2.71 -20.40 0.45
C PHE A 90 2.41 -20.36 1.94
N ARG A 91 2.95 -21.34 2.66
CA ARG A 91 3.04 -21.35 4.11
C ARG A 91 4.45 -20.99 4.54
N LEU A 92 4.55 -20.11 5.52
CA LEU A 92 5.79 -19.73 6.17
C LEU A 92 5.75 -20.18 7.62
N VAL A 93 6.76 -20.94 8.03
CA VAL A 93 6.98 -21.33 9.42
C VAL A 93 8.31 -20.74 9.88
N ILE A 94 8.31 -20.02 11.00
CA ILE A 94 9.53 -19.52 11.65
C ILE A 94 9.70 -20.32 12.94
N VAL A 95 10.85 -20.97 13.11
CA VAL A 95 11.21 -21.69 14.35
C VAL A 95 12.65 -21.36 14.71
N GLY A 96 12.87 -20.80 15.90
CA GLY A 96 14.20 -20.44 16.40
C GLY A 96 14.93 -19.49 15.44
N GLY A 97 14.23 -18.46 14.95
CA GLY A 97 14.78 -17.46 14.02
C GLY A 97 15.04 -17.97 12.59
N ARG A 98 14.68 -19.22 12.26
CA ARG A 98 14.83 -19.79 10.92
C ARG A 98 13.49 -19.91 10.19
N ALA A 99 13.42 -19.35 8.99
CA ALA A 99 12.26 -19.46 8.10
C ALA A 99 12.28 -20.75 7.28
N TYR A 100 11.13 -21.42 7.20
CA TYR A 100 10.83 -22.58 6.38
C TYR A 100 9.61 -22.26 5.52
N VAL A 101 9.67 -22.57 4.23
CA VAL A 101 8.61 -22.20 3.28
C VAL A 101 8.13 -23.44 2.53
N GLU A 102 6.82 -23.67 2.53
CA GLU A 102 6.15 -24.64 1.66
C GLU A 102 5.34 -23.87 0.62
N LYS A 103 5.69 -23.99 -0.65
CA LYS A 103 4.97 -23.34 -1.76
C LYS A 103 3.82 -24.23 -2.24
N TYR A 104 2.63 -23.66 -2.37
CA TYR A 104 1.41 -24.35 -2.80
C TYR A 104 1.06 -24.10 -4.26
N SER A 105 1.31 -22.90 -4.76
CA SER A 105 1.00 -22.52 -6.14
C SER A 105 2.02 -21.55 -6.70
N GLU A 106 2.12 -21.51 -8.04
CA GLU A 106 2.84 -20.45 -8.74
C GLU A 106 2.04 -19.16 -8.72
N VAL A 107 2.74 -18.03 -8.77
CA VAL A 107 2.13 -16.69 -8.70
C VAL A 107 2.55 -15.83 -9.87
N PHE A 108 1.82 -14.73 -10.05
CA PHE A 108 2.21 -13.72 -11.01
C PHE A 108 3.61 -13.18 -10.69
N GLN A 109 4.58 -13.46 -11.56
CA GLN A 109 5.96 -12.98 -11.44
C GLN A 109 6.59 -13.39 -10.09
N ARG A 110 7.58 -12.65 -9.55
CA ARG A 110 8.31 -13.01 -8.32
C ARG A 110 7.78 -12.34 -7.05
N ARG A 111 6.46 -12.15 -6.96
CA ARG A 111 5.84 -11.52 -5.78
C ARG A 111 6.12 -12.28 -4.50
N ASP A 112 5.98 -13.61 -4.55
CA ASP A 112 6.31 -14.52 -3.45
C ASP A 112 7.76 -14.37 -2.98
N VAL A 113 8.72 -14.37 -3.92
CA VAL A 113 10.15 -14.24 -3.62
C VAL A 113 10.48 -12.90 -2.94
N PHE A 114 9.89 -11.79 -3.39
CA PHE A 114 10.16 -10.47 -2.81
C PHE A 114 9.46 -10.24 -1.47
N THR A 115 8.30 -10.86 -1.25
CA THR A 115 7.67 -10.93 0.08
C THR A 115 8.54 -11.72 1.05
N LEU A 116 9.04 -12.89 0.64
CA LEU A 116 10.00 -13.67 1.44
C LEU A 116 11.30 -12.91 1.69
N TRP A 117 11.80 -12.16 0.69
CA TRP A 117 12.99 -11.33 0.85
C TRP A 117 12.82 -10.30 1.97
N GLY A 118 11.64 -9.67 2.05
CA GLY A 118 11.31 -8.73 3.12
C GLY A 118 11.29 -9.36 4.49
N ILE A 119 10.69 -10.54 4.60
CA ILE A 119 10.65 -11.31 5.84
C ILE A 119 12.08 -11.72 6.26
N LEU A 120 12.94 -12.07 5.32
CA LEU A 120 14.36 -12.35 5.61
C LEU A 120 15.10 -11.10 6.09
N GLN A 121 14.76 -9.91 5.60
CA GLN A 121 15.34 -8.68 6.15
C GLN A 121 14.86 -8.43 7.58
N LEU A 122 13.58 -8.68 7.87
CA LEU A 122 13.02 -8.59 9.23
C LEU A 122 13.76 -9.53 10.19
N LEU A 123 13.94 -10.80 9.82
CA LEU A 123 14.70 -11.79 10.61
C LEU A 123 16.17 -11.39 10.82
N ARG A 124 16.79 -10.73 9.82
CA ARG A 124 18.15 -10.23 9.93
C ARG A 124 18.27 -9.01 10.85
N TRP A 125 17.29 -8.11 10.79
CA TRP A 125 17.29 -6.86 11.56
C TRP A 125 16.87 -7.04 13.01
N TYR A 126 16.01 -8.03 13.27
CA TYR A 126 15.47 -8.31 14.61
C TYR A 126 15.76 -9.76 15.01
N PRO A 127 17.05 -10.16 15.09
CA PRO A 127 17.42 -11.51 15.50
C PRO A 127 16.89 -11.78 16.91
N ASP A 128 16.36 -12.99 17.13
CA ASP A 128 15.81 -13.48 18.40
C ASP A 128 14.61 -12.68 18.98
N GLN A 129 14.12 -11.65 18.28
CA GLN A 129 12.94 -10.87 18.68
C GLN A 129 11.66 -11.32 17.97
N ILE A 130 11.79 -12.08 16.87
CA ILE A 130 10.65 -12.62 16.12
C ILE A 130 10.30 -13.99 16.72
N PRO A 131 9.07 -14.19 17.23
CA PRO A 131 8.68 -15.45 17.83
C PRO A 131 8.56 -16.56 16.77
N ASP A 132 8.37 -17.79 17.25
CA ASP A 132 7.95 -18.88 16.39
C ASP A 132 6.56 -18.58 15.82
N LEU A 133 6.41 -18.71 14.50
CA LEU A 133 5.22 -18.30 13.75
C LEU A 133 4.84 -19.35 12.71
N ASP A 134 3.55 -19.45 12.40
CA ASP A 134 2.98 -20.32 11.37
C ASP A 134 1.93 -19.54 10.58
N LEU A 135 2.29 -19.12 9.38
CA LEU A 135 1.57 -18.09 8.61
C LEU A 135 1.22 -18.60 7.21
N MET A 136 0.01 -18.26 6.76
CA MET A 136 -0.44 -18.48 5.38
C MET A 136 -0.42 -17.16 4.62
N PHE A 137 0.16 -17.14 3.41
CA PHE A 137 0.22 -15.96 2.56
C PHE A 137 -0.43 -16.22 1.21
N ALA A 138 -1.26 -15.28 0.76
CA ALA A 138 -1.77 -15.19 -0.61
C ALA A 138 -1.11 -14.01 -1.33
N CYS A 139 -0.61 -14.23 -2.55
CA CYS A 139 0.14 -13.22 -3.30
C CYS A 139 -0.64 -12.61 -4.49
N GLU A 140 -1.92 -12.95 -4.62
CA GLU A 140 -2.80 -12.46 -5.68
C GLU A 140 -3.40 -11.09 -5.34
N ASP A 141 -4.02 -10.46 -6.35
CA ASP A 141 -4.47 -9.06 -6.27
C ASP A 141 -5.71 -8.84 -5.36
N GLN A 142 -6.60 -9.82 -5.21
CA GLN A 142 -7.91 -9.63 -4.57
C GLN A 142 -8.08 -10.44 -3.27
N PRO A 143 -8.92 -9.93 -2.34
CA PRO A 143 -9.23 -10.63 -1.10
C PRO A 143 -10.12 -11.83 -1.31
N THR A 144 -10.03 -12.77 -0.37
CA THR A 144 -10.64 -14.10 -0.54
C THR A 144 -11.31 -14.62 0.73
N VAL A 145 -11.00 -14.06 1.91
CA VAL A 145 -11.60 -14.49 3.18
C VAL A 145 -12.87 -13.66 3.43
N PHE A 146 -13.91 -13.90 2.63
CA PHE A 146 -15.16 -13.12 2.72
C PHE A 146 -15.89 -13.32 4.05
N ILE A 147 -16.28 -12.21 4.68
CA ILE A 147 -16.99 -12.17 5.97
C ILE A 147 -18.28 -13.01 5.93
N GLY A 148 -19.00 -12.95 4.81
CA GLY A 148 -20.26 -13.69 4.61
C GLY A 148 -20.11 -15.21 4.74
N ASN A 149 -18.94 -15.78 4.46
CA ASN A 149 -18.68 -17.22 4.56
C ASN A 149 -18.56 -17.71 6.01
N TYR A 150 -18.35 -16.78 6.95
CA TYR A 150 -18.11 -17.10 8.36
C TYR A 150 -19.17 -16.52 9.31
N SER A 151 -20.09 -15.69 8.80
CA SER A 151 -21.09 -14.94 9.59
C SER A 151 -22.44 -15.67 9.82
N GLY A 152 -22.50 -16.99 9.61
CA GLY A 152 -23.74 -17.76 9.77
C GLY A 152 -24.13 -18.06 11.23
N PRO A 153 -25.43 -18.07 11.60
CA PRO A 153 -25.85 -18.45 12.95
C PRO A 153 -25.75 -19.97 13.14
N GLY A 154 -24.91 -20.42 14.06
CA GLY A 154 -24.92 -21.79 14.54
C GLY A 154 -23.57 -22.30 15.07
N PRO A 155 -23.58 -23.46 15.75
CA PRO A 155 -22.36 -24.11 16.29
C PRO A 155 -21.37 -24.58 15.21
N ASN A 156 -21.70 -24.45 13.93
CA ASN A 156 -20.84 -24.74 12.77
C ASN A 156 -20.30 -23.48 12.08
N SER A 157 -20.54 -22.28 12.61
CA SER A 157 -19.81 -21.08 12.17
C SER A 157 -18.33 -21.29 12.52
N THR A 158 -17.55 -21.62 11.51
CA THR A 158 -16.11 -21.80 11.66
C THR A 158 -15.46 -20.44 11.71
N ALA A 159 -14.51 -20.23 12.63
CA ALA A 159 -13.72 -19.00 12.61
C ALA A 159 -12.97 -18.89 11.26
N PRO A 160 -12.80 -17.67 10.72
CA PRO A 160 -12.07 -17.49 9.47
C PRO A 160 -10.64 -18.02 9.58
N PRO A 161 -10.04 -18.54 8.50
CA PRO A 161 -8.61 -18.83 8.47
C PRO A 161 -7.81 -17.50 8.46
N PRO A 162 -6.75 -17.36 9.27
CA PRO A 162 -5.87 -16.19 9.17
C PRO A 162 -5.04 -16.30 7.89
N LEU A 163 -5.28 -15.39 6.95
CA LEU A 163 -4.59 -15.35 5.66
C LEU A 163 -4.00 -13.96 5.44
N PHE A 164 -2.67 -13.90 5.28
CA PHE A 164 -1.97 -12.66 4.98
C PHE A 164 -2.07 -12.35 3.49
N ARG A 165 -2.37 -11.09 3.16
CA ARG A 165 -2.42 -10.60 1.79
C ARG A 165 -2.01 -9.13 1.73
N TYR A 166 -1.87 -8.59 0.54
CA TYR A 166 -1.36 -7.24 0.34
C TYR A 166 -2.41 -6.13 0.41
N CYS A 167 -3.70 -6.47 0.39
CA CYS A 167 -4.79 -5.54 0.67
C CYS A 167 -5.94 -6.23 1.39
N GLY A 168 -6.98 -5.48 1.72
CA GLY A 168 -8.28 -5.95 2.20
C GLY A 168 -9.39 -5.04 1.64
N ASP A 169 -10.63 -5.37 1.94
CA ASP A 169 -11.80 -4.51 1.74
C ASP A 169 -12.77 -4.65 2.92
N ASP A 170 -13.89 -3.95 2.89
CA ASP A 170 -14.87 -3.95 3.99
C ASP A 170 -15.64 -5.28 4.11
N ASP A 171 -15.49 -6.17 3.13
CA ASP A 171 -16.22 -7.44 3.04
C ASP A 171 -15.35 -8.66 3.37
N THR A 172 -14.09 -8.46 3.78
CA THR A 172 -13.09 -9.53 3.96
C THR A 172 -12.31 -9.46 5.27
N PHE A 173 -11.84 -10.63 5.74
CA PHE A 173 -11.03 -10.81 6.95
C PHE A 173 -9.54 -11.03 6.66
N ASP A 174 -9.09 -10.81 5.43
CA ASP A 174 -7.68 -10.96 5.08
C ASP A 174 -6.80 -10.00 5.91
N ILE A 175 -5.67 -10.50 6.42
CA ILE A 175 -4.73 -9.73 7.25
C ILE A 175 -3.77 -8.99 6.33
N VAL A 176 -3.75 -7.66 6.41
CA VAL A 176 -2.95 -6.87 5.46
C VAL A 176 -1.47 -6.88 5.82
N PHE A 177 -0.64 -7.14 4.82
CA PHE A 177 0.82 -7.18 4.88
C PHE A 177 1.43 -6.24 3.85
N PRO A 178 2.55 -5.54 4.15
CA PRO A 178 3.22 -4.69 3.17
C PRO A 178 3.58 -5.44 1.88
N ASP A 179 3.23 -4.86 0.74
CA ASP A 179 3.41 -5.52 -0.55
C ASP A 179 4.89 -5.77 -0.92
N TRP A 180 5.12 -6.74 -1.82
CA TRP A 180 6.46 -7.12 -2.27
C TRP A 180 7.26 -5.95 -2.87
N SER A 181 6.58 -4.95 -3.43
CA SER A 181 7.22 -3.86 -4.17
C SER A 181 7.98 -2.88 -3.27
N PHE A 182 7.80 -2.93 -1.94
CA PHE A 182 8.72 -2.25 -1.01
C PHE A 182 10.16 -2.73 -1.15
N TRP A 183 10.34 -3.99 -1.53
CA TRP A 183 11.64 -4.61 -1.77
C TRP A 183 12.07 -4.58 -3.24
N GLY A 184 11.19 -4.08 -4.11
CA GLY A 184 11.42 -3.97 -5.55
C GLY A 184 10.53 -4.90 -6.37
N TRP A 185 10.54 -4.67 -7.69
CA TRP A 185 9.80 -5.48 -8.65
C TRP A 185 10.60 -5.57 -9.95
N PRO A 186 11.53 -6.54 -10.05
CA PRO A 186 12.52 -6.61 -11.13
C PRO A 186 11.91 -6.76 -12.52
N GLU A 187 10.78 -7.45 -12.64
CA GLU A 187 10.10 -7.71 -13.90
C GLU A 187 9.64 -6.44 -14.62
N ILE A 188 9.50 -5.34 -13.88
CA ILE A 188 9.17 -4.02 -14.43
C ILE A 188 10.24 -2.96 -14.11
N ASN A 189 11.43 -3.39 -13.70
CA ASN A 189 12.56 -2.53 -13.32
C ASN A 189 12.21 -1.50 -12.22
N LEU A 190 11.35 -1.89 -11.27
CA LEU A 190 11.04 -1.08 -10.09
C LEU A 190 12.05 -1.37 -8.99
N LYS A 191 12.67 -0.32 -8.45
CA LYS A 191 13.70 -0.43 -7.42
C LYS A 191 13.09 -0.62 -6.04
N PRO A 192 13.86 -1.11 -5.05
CA PRO A 192 13.43 -1.10 -3.66
C PRO A 192 13.06 0.31 -3.20
N TRP A 193 12.08 0.41 -2.30
CA TRP A 193 11.49 1.67 -1.85
C TRP A 193 12.53 2.70 -1.37
N GLU A 194 13.54 2.29 -0.61
CA GLU A 194 14.60 3.19 -0.12
C GLU A 194 15.32 3.92 -1.27
N THR A 195 15.61 3.20 -2.36
CA THR A 195 16.27 3.77 -3.54
C THR A 195 15.29 4.62 -4.34
N GLU A 196 14.09 4.12 -4.59
CA GLU A 196 13.07 4.84 -5.38
C GLU A 196 12.65 6.14 -4.68
N MET A 197 12.51 6.13 -3.35
CA MET A 197 12.17 7.32 -2.56
C MET A 197 13.23 8.42 -2.68
N LYS A 198 14.52 8.05 -2.73
CA LYS A 198 15.61 9.01 -2.95
C LYS A 198 15.50 9.66 -4.33
N GLU A 199 15.28 8.85 -5.37
CA GLU A 199 15.13 9.35 -6.75
C GLU A 199 13.89 10.25 -6.92
N LEU A 200 12.78 9.90 -6.26
CA LEU A 200 11.57 10.72 -6.23
C LEU A 200 11.83 12.06 -5.54
N LYS A 201 12.52 12.08 -4.38
CA LYS A 201 12.91 13.32 -3.69
C LYS A 201 13.78 14.21 -4.57
N GLU A 202 14.77 13.63 -5.25
CA GLU A 202 15.61 14.37 -6.20
C GLU A 202 14.79 14.91 -7.39
N ALA A 203 13.85 14.12 -7.91
CA ALA A 203 12.97 14.55 -8.99
C ALA A 203 12.04 15.70 -8.60
N ASN A 204 11.51 15.68 -7.38
CA ASN A 204 10.64 16.74 -6.87
C ASN A 204 11.36 18.10 -6.78
N GLN A 205 12.68 18.09 -6.61
CA GLN A 205 13.53 19.28 -6.57
C GLN A 205 13.86 19.83 -7.96
N ARG A 206 13.70 19.05 -9.04
CA ARG A 206 14.00 19.50 -10.42
C ARG A 206 13.14 20.68 -10.86
N LYS A 207 11.89 20.75 -10.38
CA LYS A 207 10.93 21.80 -10.73
C LYS A 207 10.05 22.13 -9.53
N LYS A 208 10.05 23.42 -9.12
CA LYS A 208 9.15 23.91 -8.06
C LYS A 208 7.70 23.59 -8.43
N TRP A 209 6.91 23.28 -7.41
CA TRP A 209 5.48 22.98 -7.56
C TRP A 209 4.73 23.91 -8.52
N ILE A 210 4.92 25.22 -8.32
CA ILE A 210 4.24 26.26 -9.10
C ILE A 210 4.64 26.26 -10.57
N ASP A 211 5.78 25.71 -10.92
CA ASP A 211 6.26 25.66 -12.30
C ASP A 211 5.87 24.33 -12.97
N ARG A 212 5.41 23.32 -12.21
CA ARG A 212 4.94 22.02 -12.75
C ARG A 212 3.73 22.18 -13.68
N GLU A 213 3.57 21.20 -14.55
CA GLU A 213 2.53 21.18 -15.55
C GLU A 213 1.13 21.20 -14.90
N ASN A 214 0.25 22.07 -15.38
CA ASN A 214 -1.04 22.33 -14.74
C ASN A 214 -2.18 21.44 -15.30
N TYR A 215 -2.01 20.13 -15.19
CA TYR A 215 -3.02 19.13 -15.50
C TYR A 215 -2.89 17.92 -14.56
N ALA A 216 -3.92 17.08 -14.48
CA ALA A 216 -3.82 15.78 -13.85
C ALA A 216 -3.11 14.78 -14.77
N PHE A 217 -2.22 13.98 -14.21
CA PHE A 217 -1.44 12.99 -14.93
C PHE A 217 -1.65 11.60 -14.33
N TRP A 218 -1.81 10.62 -15.20
CA TRP A 218 -1.77 9.20 -14.86
C TRP A 218 -1.13 8.39 -15.99
N LYS A 219 -0.31 7.40 -15.63
CA LYS A 219 0.24 6.42 -16.56
C LYS A 219 0.08 5.03 -15.97
N GLY A 220 -0.48 4.10 -16.73
CA GLY A 220 -0.78 2.75 -16.26
C GLY A 220 -1.53 1.91 -17.30
N ASN A 221 -1.74 0.63 -16.99
CA ASN A 221 -2.52 -0.25 -17.87
C ASN A 221 -4.01 0.11 -17.76
N THR A 222 -4.58 0.67 -18.83
CA THR A 222 -5.95 1.21 -18.86
C THR A 222 -7.04 0.15 -18.98
N PHE A 223 -6.70 -1.08 -19.39
CA PHE A 223 -7.68 -2.10 -19.76
C PHE A 223 -7.87 -3.20 -18.72
N ILE A 224 -7.22 -3.08 -17.56
CA ILE A 224 -7.26 -4.11 -16.52
C ILE A 224 -8.48 -3.98 -15.56
N SER A 225 -9.20 -2.87 -15.63
CA SER A 225 -10.33 -2.56 -14.73
C SER A 225 -11.25 -1.52 -15.36
N MET A 226 -12.55 -1.56 -15.05
CA MET A 226 -13.52 -0.58 -15.55
C MET A 226 -13.21 0.87 -15.13
N PRO A 227 -12.83 1.18 -13.88
CA PRO A 227 -12.46 2.55 -13.48
C PRO A 227 -11.33 3.14 -14.33
N ARG A 228 -10.25 2.37 -14.59
CA ARG A 228 -9.14 2.83 -15.46
C ARG A 228 -9.57 3.06 -16.91
N TYR A 229 -10.49 2.25 -17.43
CA TYR A 229 -11.03 2.48 -18.76
C TYR A 229 -11.89 3.74 -18.82
N GLN A 230 -12.68 4.04 -17.79
CA GLN A 230 -13.41 5.30 -17.65
C GLN A 230 -12.45 6.49 -17.53
N LEU A 231 -11.35 6.36 -16.79
CA LEU A 231 -10.31 7.41 -16.68
C LEU A 231 -9.71 7.74 -18.05
N LEU A 232 -9.42 6.72 -18.86
CA LEU A 232 -8.98 6.90 -20.25
C LEU A 232 -10.03 7.62 -21.11
N LYS A 233 -11.32 7.36 -20.91
CA LYS A 233 -12.38 8.11 -21.61
C LYS A 233 -12.38 9.58 -21.21
N CYS A 234 -12.17 9.90 -19.93
CA CYS A 234 -12.11 11.28 -19.44
C CYS A 234 -11.05 12.12 -20.16
N SER A 235 -9.90 11.53 -20.51
CA SER A 235 -8.78 12.26 -21.16
C SER A 235 -9.00 12.52 -22.65
N ARG A 236 -10.03 11.95 -23.29
CA ARG A 236 -10.28 12.12 -24.74
C ARG A 236 -10.92 13.45 -25.11
N SER A 237 -11.52 14.16 -24.14
CA SER A 237 -12.07 15.49 -24.38
C SER A 237 -10.96 16.51 -24.56
N THR A 238 -11.08 17.38 -25.57
CA THR A 238 -10.13 18.49 -25.84
C THR A 238 -10.12 19.52 -24.70
N GLN A 239 -11.16 19.55 -23.87
CA GLN A 239 -11.24 20.38 -22.67
C GLN A 239 -10.76 19.66 -21.40
N SER A 240 -10.30 18.41 -21.51
CA SER A 240 -9.86 17.65 -20.34
C SER A 240 -8.60 18.27 -19.73
N LYS A 241 -8.62 18.45 -18.42
CA LYS A 241 -7.45 18.80 -17.61
C LYS A 241 -6.71 17.55 -17.14
N LEU A 242 -6.81 16.44 -17.89
CA LEU A 242 -6.32 15.12 -17.52
C LEU A 242 -5.56 14.51 -18.70
N ARG A 243 -4.34 14.04 -18.46
CA ARG A 243 -3.54 13.26 -19.40
C ARG A 243 -3.36 11.84 -18.88
N VAL A 244 -3.82 10.88 -19.67
CA VAL A 244 -3.74 9.44 -19.40
C VAL A 244 -2.85 8.82 -20.45
N TYR A 245 -1.83 8.08 -20.00
CA TYR A 245 -0.91 7.35 -20.87
C TYR A 245 -1.02 5.85 -20.60
N MET A 246 -1.19 5.06 -21.67
CA MET A 246 -1.19 3.61 -21.58
C MET A 246 0.21 3.11 -21.22
N GLN A 247 0.30 2.23 -20.23
CA GLN A 247 1.52 1.51 -19.86
C GLN A 247 1.41 0.07 -20.37
N ASP A 248 2.18 -0.24 -21.41
CA ASP A 248 2.34 -1.60 -21.90
C ASP A 248 3.66 -2.17 -21.37
N TRP A 249 3.56 -3.07 -20.39
CA TRP A 249 4.74 -3.67 -19.75
C TRP A 249 5.51 -4.61 -20.68
N GLN A 250 4.86 -5.24 -21.64
CA GLN A 250 5.55 -6.11 -22.60
C GLN A 250 6.42 -5.28 -23.55
N GLU A 251 5.87 -4.16 -24.05
CA GLU A 251 6.62 -3.27 -24.93
C GLU A 251 7.74 -2.54 -24.19
N GLU A 252 7.50 -2.11 -22.95
CA GLU A 252 8.53 -1.44 -22.16
C GLU A 252 9.67 -2.39 -21.78
N GLY A 253 9.37 -3.68 -21.55
CA GLY A 253 10.41 -4.70 -21.38
C GLY A 253 11.35 -4.79 -22.58
N LYS A 254 10.84 -4.72 -23.82
CA LYS A 254 11.67 -4.71 -25.03
C LYS A 254 12.52 -3.44 -25.16
N GLN A 255 12.04 -2.32 -24.64
CA GLN A 255 12.70 -1.03 -24.70
C GLN A 255 13.62 -0.75 -23.50
N GLY A 256 13.70 -1.67 -22.54
CA GLY A 256 14.49 -1.52 -21.31
C GLY A 256 13.89 -0.51 -20.32
N PHE A 257 12.55 -0.40 -20.28
CA PHE A 257 11.79 0.41 -19.33
C PHE A 257 12.12 1.92 -19.35
N LYS A 258 12.66 2.42 -20.46
CA LYS A 258 13.13 3.80 -20.60
C LYS A 258 12.04 4.84 -20.35
N ASN A 259 10.77 4.49 -20.55
CA ASN A 259 9.66 5.42 -20.36
C ASN A 259 8.86 5.13 -19.08
N SER A 260 9.28 4.17 -18.25
CA SER A 260 8.56 3.72 -17.05
C SER A 260 9.15 4.22 -15.72
N ASN A 261 10.25 4.97 -15.74
CA ASN A 261 10.83 5.55 -14.52
C ASN A 261 9.77 6.41 -13.79
N LEU A 262 9.56 6.18 -12.49
CA LEU A 262 8.50 6.87 -11.73
C LEU A 262 8.90 8.30 -11.36
N ALA A 263 10.18 8.53 -11.05
CA ALA A 263 10.71 9.85 -10.74
C ALA A 263 10.56 10.83 -11.91
N ASP A 264 10.69 10.35 -13.14
CA ASP A 264 10.47 11.15 -14.35
C ASP A 264 8.99 11.50 -14.59
N GLN A 265 8.06 10.95 -13.79
CA GLN A 265 6.62 11.23 -13.89
C GLN A 265 6.11 12.25 -12.86
N CYS A 266 6.99 12.86 -12.06
CA CYS A 266 6.64 13.87 -11.05
C CYS A 266 6.62 15.33 -11.60
N PHE A 267 6.51 15.51 -12.92
CA PHE A 267 6.49 16.83 -13.56
C PHE A 267 5.14 17.57 -13.46
N SER A 268 4.10 16.89 -13.00
CA SER A 268 2.70 17.35 -13.03
C SER A 268 2.23 17.86 -11.66
N ARG A 269 1.39 18.90 -11.66
CA ARG A 269 0.75 19.42 -10.43
C ARG A 269 -0.35 18.53 -9.88
N TYR A 270 -0.79 17.52 -10.59
CA TYR A 270 -1.77 16.60 -10.03
C TYR A 270 -1.47 15.20 -10.53
N LYS A 271 -1.52 14.22 -9.62
CA LYS A 271 -1.31 12.80 -9.90
C LYS A 271 -2.57 12.05 -9.50
N VAL A 272 -3.12 11.26 -10.41
CA VAL A 272 -4.32 10.46 -10.10
C VAL A 272 -3.89 9.14 -9.48
N TYR A 273 -4.57 8.71 -8.43
CA TYR A 273 -4.57 7.32 -7.98
C TYR A 273 -5.88 6.66 -8.40
N ILE A 274 -5.80 5.45 -8.93
CA ILE A 274 -6.94 4.64 -9.32
C ILE A 274 -6.56 3.15 -9.26
N GLU A 275 -7.47 2.35 -8.73
CA GLU A 275 -7.29 0.91 -8.52
C GLU A 275 -7.25 0.12 -9.83
N GLY A 276 -6.75 -1.11 -9.75
CA GLY A 276 -6.66 -2.04 -10.87
C GLY A 276 -7.60 -3.21 -10.65
N ILE A 277 -7.06 -4.44 -10.71
CA ILE A 277 -7.80 -5.66 -10.32
C ILE A 277 -8.09 -5.64 -8.81
N GLY A 278 -7.09 -5.25 -8.01
CA GLY A 278 -7.21 -4.95 -6.59
C GLY A 278 -6.68 -3.54 -6.28
N TRP A 279 -6.10 -3.38 -5.08
CA TRP A 279 -5.33 -2.17 -4.74
C TRP A 279 -4.22 -1.93 -5.78
N SER A 280 -3.83 -0.67 -5.98
CA SER A 280 -2.72 -0.34 -6.89
C SER A 280 -1.46 -0.01 -6.11
N VAL A 281 -0.38 -0.76 -6.35
CA VAL A 281 0.96 -0.52 -5.77
C VAL A 281 1.49 0.89 -6.02
N SER A 282 0.92 1.62 -6.97
CA SER A 282 1.33 2.96 -7.39
C SER A 282 1.12 4.05 -6.34
N LEU A 283 0.26 3.83 -5.32
CA LEU A 283 -0.16 4.90 -4.41
C LEU A 283 1.01 5.57 -3.70
N LYS A 284 1.88 4.79 -3.04
CA LYS A 284 3.04 5.33 -2.31
C LYS A 284 3.96 6.17 -3.18
N TYR A 285 4.14 5.78 -4.44
CA TYR A 285 4.95 6.52 -5.41
C TYR A 285 4.25 7.80 -5.89
N ILE A 286 2.92 7.76 -6.03
CA ILE A 286 2.11 8.94 -6.35
C ILE A 286 2.18 9.98 -5.23
N LEU A 287 2.00 9.55 -3.97
CA LEU A 287 2.13 10.41 -2.80
C LEU A 287 3.54 11.01 -2.71
N ALA A 288 4.57 10.21 -2.97
CA ALA A 288 5.97 10.65 -2.93
C ALA A 288 6.39 11.59 -4.07
N CYS A 289 5.57 11.82 -5.10
CA CYS A 289 5.88 12.80 -6.16
C CYS A 289 5.73 14.26 -5.71
N ASP A 290 5.43 14.54 -4.43
CA ASP A 290 5.12 15.91 -3.96
C ASP A 290 4.07 16.56 -4.87
N SER A 291 3.10 15.74 -5.31
CA SER A 291 1.99 16.16 -6.13
C SER A 291 0.68 16.07 -5.38
N MET A 292 -0.22 17.02 -5.59
CA MET A 292 -1.61 16.88 -5.17
C MET A 292 -2.16 15.58 -5.74
N THR A 293 -2.41 14.63 -4.84
CA THR A 293 -2.91 13.31 -5.18
C THR A 293 -4.41 13.38 -5.32
N LEU A 294 -4.91 13.11 -6.52
CA LEU A 294 -6.33 12.99 -6.81
C LEU A 294 -6.70 11.51 -6.66
N MET A 295 -7.30 11.12 -5.54
CA MET A 295 -7.58 9.73 -5.24
C MET A 295 -9.00 9.37 -5.67
N VAL A 296 -9.14 8.60 -6.75
CA VAL A 296 -10.41 7.95 -7.09
C VAL A 296 -10.79 7.02 -5.96
N LYS A 297 -12.03 7.14 -5.47
CA LYS A 297 -12.54 6.46 -4.28
C LYS A 297 -12.09 4.99 -4.28
N PRO A 298 -11.17 4.59 -3.38
CA PRO A 298 -10.68 3.22 -3.35
C PRO A 298 -11.76 2.28 -2.80
N HIS A 299 -11.79 1.06 -3.31
CA HIS A 299 -12.52 -0.07 -2.75
C HIS A 299 -11.62 -0.88 -1.80
N PHE A 300 -10.33 -0.96 -2.11
CA PHE A 300 -9.36 -1.74 -1.35
C PHE A 300 -8.50 -0.85 -0.47
N TYR A 301 -8.02 -1.42 0.64
CA TYR A 301 -7.02 -0.78 1.49
C TYR A 301 -5.75 -1.63 1.62
N ASP A 302 -4.60 -0.97 1.66
CA ASP A 302 -3.35 -1.56 2.13
C ASP A 302 -3.09 -1.20 3.62
N PHE A 303 -1.88 -1.50 4.11
CA PHE A 303 -1.57 -1.36 5.54
C PHE A 303 -1.58 0.09 6.04
N PHE A 304 -1.47 1.10 5.17
CA PHE A 304 -1.43 2.51 5.57
C PHE A 304 -2.55 3.37 4.98
N THR A 305 -3.24 2.92 3.93
CA THR A 305 -4.25 3.73 3.24
C THR A 305 -5.43 4.13 4.13
N ARG A 306 -5.82 3.31 5.09
CA ARG A 306 -6.93 3.59 6.02
C ARG A 306 -6.66 4.80 6.93
N SER A 307 -5.39 5.22 7.04
CA SER A 307 -4.98 6.40 7.80
C SER A 307 -4.85 7.66 6.96
N LEU A 308 -5.07 7.56 5.63
CA LEU A 308 -5.09 8.74 4.78
C LEU A 308 -6.40 9.51 4.99
N VAL A 309 -6.29 10.83 5.01
CA VAL A 309 -7.38 11.73 5.40
C VAL A 309 -7.73 12.57 4.17
N PRO A 310 -8.97 12.54 3.67
CA PRO A 310 -9.41 13.37 2.57
C PRO A 310 -9.15 14.86 2.86
N MET A 311 -8.82 15.63 1.84
CA MET A 311 -8.49 17.06 1.90
C MET A 311 -7.23 17.44 2.70
N HIS A 312 -6.64 16.51 3.45
CA HIS A 312 -5.35 16.67 4.12
C HIS A 312 -4.23 15.96 3.36
N HIS A 313 -4.40 14.66 3.10
CA HIS A 313 -3.41 13.81 2.44
C HIS A 313 -3.68 13.65 0.94
N TYR A 314 -4.92 13.78 0.50
CA TYR A 314 -5.32 13.67 -0.91
C TYR A 314 -6.63 14.38 -1.20
N TRP A 315 -6.89 14.68 -2.47
CA TRP A 315 -8.17 15.19 -2.95
C TRP A 315 -9.08 14.02 -3.39
N PRO A 316 -10.26 13.82 -2.79
CA PRO A 316 -11.14 12.70 -3.15
C PRO A 316 -11.80 12.93 -4.51
N ILE A 317 -11.81 11.88 -5.33
CA ILE A 317 -12.45 11.84 -6.65
C ILE A 317 -13.51 10.74 -6.64
N LYS A 318 -14.68 11.03 -7.21
CA LYS A 318 -15.76 10.05 -7.34
C LYS A 318 -15.37 8.92 -8.29
N ASP A 319 -15.74 7.68 -7.94
CA ASP A 319 -15.65 6.50 -8.81
C ASP A 319 -17.04 6.19 -9.40
N ASP A 320 -17.59 7.14 -10.15
CA ASP A 320 -18.89 7.05 -10.81
C ASP A 320 -18.88 7.85 -12.12
N ASP A 321 -20.05 8.04 -12.73
CA ASP A 321 -20.21 8.80 -13.98
C ASP A 321 -19.75 10.27 -13.88
N ASP A 322 -19.59 10.81 -12.67
CA ASP A 322 -19.07 12.16 -12.43
C ASP A 322 -17.53 12.21 -12.27
N MET A 323 -16.81 11.08 -12.35
CA MET A 323 -15.33 11.05 -12.19
C MET A 323 -14.64 12.13 -13.04
N CYS A 324 -14.97 12.24 -14.33
CA CYS A 324 -14.34 13.22 -15.21
C CYS A 324 -14.59 14.67 -14.76
N LYS A 325 -15.81 14.97 -14.27
CA LYS A 325 -16.17 16.31 -13.76
C LYS A 325 -15.45 16.59 -12.45
N SER A 326 -15.35 15.58 -11.56
CA SER A 326 -14.66 15.67 -10.28
C SER A 326 -13.17 15.97 -10.46
N ILE A 327 -12.48 15.27 -11.38
CA ILE A 327 -11.07 15.55 -11.70
C ILE A 327 -10.90 16.95 -12.28
N LYS A 328 -11.76 17.34 -13.23
CA LYS A 328 -11.70 18.68 -13.83
C LYS A 328 -11.86 19.77 -12.76
N PHE A 329 -12.84 19.62 -11.88
CA PHE A 329 -13.09 20.55 -10.78
C PHE A 329 -11.88 20.67 -9.85
N ALA A 330 -11.28 19.55 -9.42
CA ALA A 330 -10.11 19.55 -8.56
C ALA A 330 -8.92 20.33 -9.18
N VAL A 331 -8.65 20.09 -10.48
CA VAL A 331 -7.56 20.79 -11.19
C VAL A 331 -7.86 22.28 -11.37
N GLU A 332 -9.09 22.65 -11.71
CA GLU A 332 -9.51 24.05 -11.88
C GLU A 332 -9.48 24.81 -10.55
N TRP A 333 -9.96 24.20 -9.47
CA TRP A 333 -9.89 24.76 -8.12
C TRP A 333 -8.44 24.98 -7.69
N GLY A 334 -7.57 23.99 -7.90
CA GLY A 334 -6.16 24.09 -7.55
C GLY A 334 -5.42 25.15 -8.36
N THR A 335 -5.83 25.35 -9.62
CA THR A 335 -5.28 26.40 -10.49
C THR A 335 -5.62 27.80 -9.98
N THR A 336 -6.80 28.00 -9.41
CA THR A 336 -7.26 29.30 -8.90
C THR A 336 -6.77 29.58 -7.47
N HIS A 337 -6.49 28.54 -6.67
CA HIS A 337 -6.09 28.66 -5.26
C HIS A 337 -4.62 28.29 -4.99
N LYS A 338 -3.71 28.72 -5.87
CA LYS A 338 -2.27 28.36 -5.83
C LYS A 338 -1.58 28.60 -4.49
N GLN A 339 -1.88 29.71 -3.80
CA GLN A 339 -1.24 30.04 -2.52
C GLN A 339 -1.70 29.12 -1.39
N LYS A 340 -3.00 28.81 -1.31
CA LYS A 340 -3.55 27.85 -0.35
C LYS A 340 -2.98 26.44 -0.56
N GLN A 341 -2.67 26.07 -1.81
CA GLN A 341 -2.02 24.79 -2.09
C GLN A 341 -0.59 24.71 -1.56
N VAL A 342 0.22 25.75 -1.78
CA VAL A 342 1.62 25.74 -1.36
C VAL A 342 1.75 25.72 0.17
N SER A 343 0.79 26.29 0.91
CA SER A 343 0.79 26.31 2.37
C SER A 343 0.10 25.12 3.04
N SER A 344 -0.96 24.52 2.45
CA SER A 344 -1.67 23.41 3.10
C SER A 344 -1.15 22.01 2.71
N TRP A 345 -0.38 21.89 1.62
CA TRP A 345 0.10 20.58 1.13
C TRP A 345 1.59 20.35 1.33
N LYS A 346 2.37 21.40 1.66
CA LYS A 346 3.81 21.28 1.97
C LYS A 346 4.12 21.11 3.45
N SER A 347 3.13 21.26 4.32
CA SER A 347 3.29 21.18 5.78
C SER A 347 3.21 19.74 6.30
N ASN A 348 3.32 18.74 5.42
CA ASN A 348 3.23 17.30 5.74
C ASN A 348 4.46 16.53 5.26
#